data_AF-W2MSX0-F1
#
_entry.id   AF-W2MSX0-F1
#
_cell.length_a   1.000
_cell.length_b   1.000
_cell.length_c   1.000
_cell.angle_alpha   90.00
_cell.angle_beta   90.00
_cell.angle_gamma   90.00
#
_symmetry.space_group_name_H-M   'P 1'
#
loop_
_entity.id
_entity.type
_entity.pdbx_description
1 polymer ?
#
loop_
_entity_poly.entity_id
_entity_poly.type
_entity_poly.pdbx_seq_one_letter_code
_entity_poly.pdbx_strand_id
1 'polypeptide(L)'
;KSLKKKKPKSSRKKLKAPADSDSDSRDEIAATWSDDQLEEAFNWNELQVFLAKNPVMKILQLQMSGSLKGPMAPPPTTTNKLDAVKAVLRLQKNAGITTGSFAAKELFHLDLKAIQITLSELFEKLKELVEESHTQIKTSWKPR
;
A
#
# COMPACT_ATOMS: atom_id res chain seq x y z
N LYS A 1 -34.33 -70.07 26.97
CA LYS A 1 -34.63 -69.63 25.58
C LYS A 1 -33.51 -68.69 25.13
N SER A 2 -32.72 -69.07 24.09
CA SER A 2 -31.80 -68.24 23.27
C SER A 2 -30.72 -67.39 23.98
N LEU A 3 -29.50 -67.20 23.49
CA LEU A 3 -29.00 -67.21 22.12
C LEU A 3 -27.46 -67.42 22.14
N LYS A 4 -26.94 -68.25 21.23
CA LYS A 4 -25.52 -68.28 20.84
C LYS A 4 -25.08 -66.91 20.29
N LYS A 5 -23.81 -66.51 20.48
CA LYS A 5 -22.89 -65.96 19.45
C LYS A 5 -21.55 -65.50 20.08
N LYS A 6 -20.44 -66.18 19.79
CA LYS A 6 -19.41 -65.89 18.75
C LYS A 6 -18.50 -64.69 19.10
N LYS A 7 -17.25 -65.00 19.49
CA LYS A 7 -16.11 -64.08 19.56
C LYS A 7 -15.74 -63.54 18.17
N PRO A 8 -15.34 -62.28 18.05
CA PRO A 8 -14.39 -61.84 17.02
C PRO A 8 -13.03 -61.51 17.67
N LYS A 9 -11.98 -62.20 17.24
CA LYS A 9 -10.60 -61.72 17.39
C LYS A 9 -10.43 -60.59 16.38
N SER A 10 -10.19 -59.37 16.86
CA SER A 10 -9.82 -58.22 16.02
C SER A 10 -8.36 -57.86 16.26
N SER A 11 -7.60 -57.81 15.17
CA SER A 11 -6.16 -57.61 15.12
C SER A 11 -5.77 -56.21 15.62
N ARG A 12 -4.76 -56.16 16.51
CA ARG A 12 -4.16 -54.92 17.03
C ARG A 12 -3.57 -54.11 15.88
N LYS A 13 -4.21 -53.00 15.50
CA LYS A 13 -3.65 -52.01 14.58
C LYS A 13 -2.52 -51.28 15.34
N LYS A 14 -1.28 -51.39 14.88
CA LYS A 14 -0.17 -50.55 15.36
C LYS A 14 -0.51 -49.10 15.03
N LEU A 15 -0.72 -48.27 16.05
CA LEU A 15 -0.64 -46.82 15.91
C LEU A 15 0.83 -46.48 15.72
N LYS A 16 1.17 -45.97 14.53
CA LYS A 16 2.44 -45.29 14.31
C LYS A 16 2.19 -43.85 14.76
N ALA A 17 2.84 -43.44 15.84
CA ALA A 17 2.85 -42.06 16.27
C ALA A 17 3.33 -41.18 15.10
N PRO A 18 2.69 -40.03 14.82
CA PRO A 18 3.33 -39.01 14.00
C PRO A 18 4.67 -38.71 14.66
N ALA A 19 5.75 -38.83 13.88
CA ALA A 19 7.05 -38.38 14.35
C ALA A 19 6.90 -36.92 14.77
N ASP A 20 7.40 -36.60 15.96
CA ASP A 20 7.68 -35.25 16.42
C ASP A 20 8.61 -34.60 15.39
N SER A 21 8.00 -34.05 14.35
CA SER A 21 8.66 -33.06 13.52
C SER A 21 8.58 -31.78 14.32
N ASP A 22 9.51 -31.67 15.27
CA ASP A 22 10.00 -30.40 15.82
C ASP A 22 10.66 -29.65 14.64
N SER A 23 9.81 -29.29 13.68
CA SER A 23 10.15 -28.43 12.58
C SER A 23 10.14 -27.06 13.21
N ASP A 24 11.32 -26.66 13.64
CA ASP A 24 11.74 -25.32 14.01
C ASP A 24 10.89 -24.30 13.23
N SER A 25 9.76 -23.89 13.81
CA SER A 25 8.87 -22.85 13.27
C SER A 25 9.52 -21.48 13.39
N ARG A 26 10.83 -21.44 13.63
CA ARG A 26 11.66 -20.25 13.51
C ARG A 26 11.90 -19.83 12.06
N ASP A 27 11.55 -20.66 11.07
CA ASP A 27 11.47 -20.20 9.68
C ASP A 27 10.12 -19.50 9.36
N GLU A 28 9.10 -19.62 10.22
CA GLU A 28 7.78 -19.03 9.97
C GLU A 28 7.73 -17.52 10.29
N ILE A 29 8.64 -17.03 11.12
CA ILE A 29 8.67 -15.63 11.58
C ILE A 29 9.49 -14.72 10.65
N ALA A 30 10.25 -15.31 9.72
CA ALA A 30 10.84 -14.57 8.61
C ALA A 30 9.90 -14.66 7.42
N ALA A 31 8.74 -13.97 7.49
CA ALA A 31 8.18 -13.43 6.26
C ALA A 31 9.26 -12.52 5.69
N THR A 32 10.12 -13.05 4.81
CA THR A 32 11.24 -12.32 4.23
C THR A 32 10.66 -11.34 3.23
N TRP A 33 10.47 -10.10 3.65
CA TRP A 33 10.08 -9.02 2.75
C TRP A 33 11.06 -8.99 1.57
N SER A 34 10.56 -8.90 0.34
CA SER A 34 11.43 -8.64 -0.82
C SER A 34 11.92 -7.19 -0.76
N ASP A 35 13.02 -6.90 -1.46
CA ASP A 35 13.56 -5.55 -1.58
C ASP A 35 12.49 -4.57 -2.09
N ASP A 36 11.76 -4.96 -3.14
CA ASP A 36 10.63 -4.19 -3.69
C ASP A 36 9.52 -3.92 -2.66
N GLN A 37 9.20 -4.90 -1.78
CA GLN A 37 8.18 -4.72 -0.74
C GLN A 37 8.64 -3.77 0.36
N LEU A 38 9.94 -3.76 0.67
CA LEU A 38 10.52 -2.87 1.65
C LEU A 38 10.58 -1.43 1.10
N GLU A 39 10.98 -1.26 -0.16
CA GLU A 39 10.99 0.02 -0.87
C GLU A 39 9.58 0.61 -0.97
N GLU A 40 8.59 -0.18 -1.41
CA GLU A 40 7.19 0.23 -1.49
C GLU A 40 6.67 0.72 -0.12
N ALA A 41 6.95 -0.03 0.96
CA ALA A 41 6.53 0.37 2.30
C ALA A 41 7.26 1.60 2.83
N PHE A 42 8.54 1.76 2.51
CA PHE A 42 9.31 2.96 2.83
C PHE A 42 8.72 4.18 2.12
N ASN A 43 8.45 4.09 0.82
CA ASN A 43 7.87 5.16 0.04
C ASN A 43 6.43 5.50 0.48
N TRP A 44 5.64 4.49 0.87
CA TRP A 44 4.32 4.72 1.48
C TRP A 44 4.42 5.51 2.78
N ASN A 45 5.38 5.15 3.63
CA ASN A 45 5.64 5.86 4.89
C ASN A 45 6.13 7.29 4.64
N GLU A 46 7.03 7.48 3.68
CA GLU A 46 7.53 8.81 3.28
C GLU A 46 6.41 9.71 2.74
N LEU A 47 5.48 9.15 1.97
CA LEU A 47 4.29 9.88 1.53
C LEU A 47 3.40 10.25 2.73
N GLN A 48 3.12 9.32 3.65
CA GLN A 48 2.33 9.61 4.86
C GLN A 48 2.95 10.74 5.71
N VAL A 49 4.26 10.67 5.94
CA VAL A 49 5.01 11.69 6.68
C VAL A 49 4.92 13.04 5.97
N PHE A 50 5.04 13.05 4.64
CA PHE A 50 4.91 14.26 3.84
C PHE A 50 3.51 14.89 3.96
N LEU A 51 2.46 14.08 3.83
CA LEU A 51 1.07 14.54 3.96
C LEU A 51 0.79 15.11 5.36
N ALA A 52 1.37 14.51 6.40
CA ALA A 52 1.19 14.96 7.79
C ALA A 52 1.94 16.26 8.13
N LYS A 53 3.07 16.52 7.48
CA LYS A 53 3.96 17.66 7.79
C LYS A 53 3.78 18.86 6.87
N ASN A 54 3.50 18.63 5.59
CA ASN A 54 3.44 19.70 4.60
C ASN A 54 2.22 20.62 4.86
N PRO A 55 2.39 21.95 4.91
CA PRO A 55 1.31 22.88 5.25
C PRO A 55 0.12 22.84 4.28
N VAL A 56 0.36 22.71 2.97
CA VAL A 56 -0.72 22.60 1.97
C VAL A 56 -1.51 21.31 2.22
N MET A 57 -0.82 20.20 2.49
CA MET A 57 -1.45 18.90 2.69
C MET A 57 -2.24 18.82 3.99
N LYS A 58 -1.72 19.45 5.05
CA LYS A 58 -2.43 19.60 6.33
C LYS A 58 -3.72 20.39 6.19
N ILE A 59 -3.69 21.51 5.47
CA ILE A 59 -4.90 22.29 5.21
C ILE A 59 -5.91 21.44 4.46
N LEU A 60 -5.46 20.73 3.41
CA LEU A 60 -6.31 19.85 2.60
C LEU A 60 -6.77 18.58 3.33
N GLN A 61 -6.26 18.27 4.53
CA GLN A 61 -6.58 17.07 5.31
C GLN A 61 -6.59 15.80 4.45
N LEU A 62 -5.49 15.57 3.73
CA LEU A 62 -5.43 14.44 2.80
C LEU A 62 -5.42 13.10 3.51
N GLN A 63 -6.24 12.19 3.02
CA GLN A 63 -6.30 10.82 3.49
C GLN A 63 -5.95 9.87 2.35
N MET A 64 -4.94 9.04 2.58
CA MET A 64 -4.56 7.99 1.64
C MET A 64 -5.64 6.91 1.64
N SER A 65 -6.19 6.66 0.46
CA SER A 65 -6.91 5.42 0.18
C SER A 65 -5.88 4.32 -0.06
N GLY A 66 -6.15 3.10 0.38
CA GLY A 66 -5.18 2.00 0.42
C GLY A 66 -4.57 1.56 -0.92
N SER A 67 -4.96 2.15 -2.05
CA SER A 67 -4.34 1.90 -3.35
C SER A 67 -4.36 3.18 -4.19
N LEU A 68 -3.21 3.50 -4.79
CA LEU A 68 -3.07 4.60 -5.75
C LEU A 68 -3.59 4.15 -7.12
N LYS A 69 -4.18 5.11 -7.85
CA LYS A 69 -4.71 4.87 -9.19
C LYS A 69 -3.69 5.22 -10.27
N GLY A 70 -3.17 4.21 -10.95
CA GLY A 70 -2.53 4.29 -12.28
C GLY A 70 -1.39 5.31 -12.48
N PRO A 71 -0.78 5.34 -13.68
CA PRO A 71 0.30 6.26 -14.03
C PRO A 71 -0.09 7.73 -13.81
N MET A 72 0.75 8.46 -13.09
CA MET A 72 0.52 9.87 -12.81
C MET A 72 1.13 10.76 -13.90
N ALA A 73 0.33 11.66 -14.45
CA ALA A 73 0.82 12.68 -15.37
C ALA A 73 1.50 13.84 -14.59
N PRO A 74 2.59 14.43 -15.12
CA PRO A 74 3.21 15.61 -14.52
C PRO A 74 2.21 16.77 -14.38
N PRO A 75 2.26 17.51 -13.26
CA PRO A 75 1.40 18.67 -13.09
C PRO A 75 1.80 19.80 -14.07
N PRO A 76 0.83 20.61 -14.55
CA PRO A 76 1.14 21.73 -15.41
C PRO A 76 1.88 22.84 -14.65
N THR A 77 2.70 23.61 -15.36
CA THR A 77 3.26 24.85 -14.82
C THR A 77 2.14 25.83 -14.52
N THR A 78 2.18 26.44 -13.34
CA THR A 78 1.15 27.39 -12.89
C THR A 78 1.77 28.78 -12.72
N THR A 79 0.98 29.83 -12.95
CA THR A 79 1.45 31.23 -12.82
C THR A 79 0.71 32.00 -11.73
N ASN A 80 -0.35 31.41 -11.17
CA ASN A 80 -1.18 32.00 -10.12
C ASN A 80 -1.58 30.95 -9.07
N LYS A 81 -1.96 31.42 -7.88
CA LYS A 81 -2.29 30.55 -6.74
C LYS A 81 -3.49 29.63 -7.00
N LEU A 82 -4.53 30.14 -7.67
CA LEU A 82 -5.74 29.36 -7.93
C LEU A 82 -5.45 28.16 -8.82
N ASP A 83 -4.68 28.35 -9.88
CA ASP A 83 -4.34 27.25 -10.80
C ASP A 83 -3.37 26.27 -10.14
N ALA A 84 -2.45 26.73 -9.29
CA ALA A 84 -1.60 25.86 -8.47
C ALA A 84 -2.43 24.96 -7.54
N VAL A 85 -3.41 25.54 -6.83
CA VAL A 85 -4.34 24.79 -5.98
C VAL A 85 -5.17 23.79 -6.79
N LYS A 86 -5.73 24.21 -7.93
CA LYS A 86 -6.49 23.31 -8.82
C LYS A 86 -5.62 22.14 -9.29
N ALA A 87 -4.35 22.39 -9.61
CA ALA A 87 -3.42 21.36 -10.01
C ALA A 87 -3.15 20.36 -8.88
N VAL A 88 -2.98 20.83 -7.63
CA VAL A 88 -2.85 19.97 -6.43
C VAL A 88 -4.08 19.08 -6.25
N LEU A 89 -5.29 19.63 -6.32
CA LEU A 89 -6.54 18.86 -6.18
C LEU A 89 -6.76 17.86 -7.32
N ARG A 90 -6.41 18.23 -8.55
CA ARG A 90 -6.47 17.32 -9.71
C ARG A 90 -5.50 16.16 -9.54
N LEU A 91 -4.28 16.42 -9.07
CA LEU A 91 -3.27 15.40 -8.82
C LEU A 91 -3.77 14.38 -7.78
N GLN A 92 -4.36 14.84 -6.69
CA GLN A 92 -4.95 13.96 -5.65
C GLN A 92 -6.10 13.11 -6.20
N LYS A 93 -7.00 13.72 -6.98
CA LYS A 93 -8.12 13.00 -7.60
C LYS A 93 -7.60 11.89 -8.52
N ASN A 94 -6.58 12.18 -9.31
CA ASN A 94 -5.94 11.22 -10.19
C ASN A 94 -5.27 10.10 -9.38
N ALA A 95 -4.64 10.43 -8.25
CA ALA A 95 -4.04 9.48 -7.32
C ALA A 95 -5.06 8.58 -6.59
N GLY A 96 -6.33 8.96 -6.55
CA GLY A 96 -7.32 8.32 -5.68
C GLY A 96 -7.20 8.73 -4.21
N ILE A 97 -6.50 9.83 -3.92
CA ILE A 97 -6.41 10.43 -2.58
C ILE A 97 -7.65 11.28 -2.36
N THR A 98 -8.23 11.17 -1.16
CA THR A 98 -9.40 11.97 -0.79
C THR A 98 -8.98 13.16 0.05
N THR A 99 -9.51 14.33 -0.30
CA THR A 99 -9.36 15.57 0.46
C THR A 99 -10.42 15.61 1.56
N GLY A 100 -10.04 15.95 2.78
CA GLY A 100 -10.97 16.18 3.88
C GLY A 100 -11.71 17.52 3.76
N SER A 101 -12.44 17.89 4.81
CA SER A 101 -13.05 19.22 4.88
C SER A 101 -11.96 20.25 5.19
N PHE A 102 -11.89 21.34 4.41
CA PHE A 102 -10.89 22.39 4.60
C PHE A 102 -11.40 23.79 4.32
N ALA A 103 -10.75 24.79 4.91
CA ALA A 103 -11.02 26.19 4.66
C ALA A 103 -10.16 26.70 3.49
N ALA A 104 -10.76 26.92 2.31
CA ALA A 104 -10.03 27.37 1.12
C ALA A 104 -9.21 28.66 1.33
N LYS A 105 -9.67 29.56 2.20
CA LYS A 105 -8.94 30.79 2.57
C LYS A 105 -7.54 30.52 3.10
N GLU A 106 -7.35 29.45 3.89
CA GLU A 106 -6.06 29.09 4.46
C GLU A 106 -5.06 28.67 3.38
N LEU A 107 -5.56 28.00 2.33
CA LEU A 107 -4.76 27.59 1.19
C LEU A 107 -4.24 28.80 0.40
N PHE A 108 -5.04 29.86 0.29
CA PHE A 108 -4.66 31.08 -0.42
C PHE A 108 -3.74 32.02 0.39
N HIS A 109 -3.65 31.83 1.70
CA HIS A 109 -2.66 32.50 2.54
C HIS A 109 -1.24 31.98 2.31
N LEU A 110 -1.08 30.75 1.78
CA LEU A 110 0.22 30.21 1.42
C LEU A 110 0.81 30.90 0.18
N ASP A 111 2.13 30.97 0.11
CA ASP A 111 2.83 31.53 -1.05
C ASP A 111 2.66 30.66 -2.30
N LEU A 112 2.59 31.30 -3.47
CA LEU A 112 2.50 30.58 -4.75
C LEU A 112 3.63 29.56 -4.90
N LYS A 113 4.87 29.97 -4.58
CA LYS A 113 6.03 29.09 -4.64
C LYS A 113 5.90 27.89 -3.70
N ALA A 114 5.36 28.08 -2.50
CA ALA A 114 5.16 26.97 -1.55
C ALA A 114 4.16 25.94 -2.09
N ILE A 115 3.08 26.40 -2.73
CA ILE A 115 2.08 25.52 -3.37
C ILE A 115 2.71 24.78 -4.55
N GLN A 116 3.52 25.45 -5.36
CA GLN A 116 4.20 24.86 -6.52
C GLN A 116 5.24 23.82 -6.12
N ILE A 117 6.08 24.14 -5.12
CA ILE A 117 7.06 23.19 -4.57
C ILE A 117 6.32 21.96 -4.05
N THR A 118 5.26 22.16 -3.29
CA THR A 118 4.44 21.06 -2.77
C THR A 118 3.80 20.22 -3.88
N LEU A 119 3.34 20.84 -4.96
CA LEU A 119 2.76 20.16 -6.12
C LEU A 119 3.80 19.25 -6.79
N SER A 120 5.03 19.73 -6.96
CA SER A 120 6.14 18.94 -7.52
C SER A 120 6.57 17.82 -6.58
N GLU A 121 6.75 18.10 -5.29
CA GLU A 121 7.13 17.09 -4.29
C GLU A 121 6.08 15.98 -4.14
N LEU A 122 4.79 16.34 -4.16
CA LEU A 122 3.71 15.35 -4.16
C LEU A 122 3.75 14.48 -5.42
N PHE A 123 4.00 15.08 -6.59
CA PHE A 123 4.06 14.33 -7.84
C PHE A 123 5.20 13.32 -7.84
N GLU A 124 6.41 13.70 -7.43
CA GLU A 124 7.55 12.75 -7.40
C GLU A 124 7.31 11.61 -6.41
N LYS A 125 6.80 11.90 -5.20
CA LYS A 125 6.45 10.84 -4.23
C LYS A 125 5.37 9.89 -4.74
N LEU A 126 4.38 10.39 -5.49
CA LEU A 126 3.34 9.53 -6.09
C LEU A 126 3.86 8.74 -7.28
N LYS A 127 4.84 9.27 -8.01
CA LYS A 127 5.43 8.63 -9.18
C LYS A 127 6.30 7.44 -8.77
N GLU A 128 7.16 7.58 -7.75
CA GLU A 128 7.94 6.48 -7.17
C GLU A 128 7.02 5.28 -6.88
N LEU A 129 5.94 5.56 -6.16
CA LEU A 129 4.92 4.57 -5.78
C LEU A 129 4.18 3.90 -6.93
N VAL A 130 3.97 4.58 -8.04
CA VAL A 130 3.28 3.99 -9.19
C VAL A 130 4.23 3.18 -10.07
N GLU A 131 5.44 3.67 -10.32
CA GLU A 131 6.44 2.96 -11.12
C GLU A 131 6.84 1.61 -10.47
N GLU A 132 6.91 1.56 -9.14
CA GLU A 132 7.20 0.33 -8.36
C GLU A 132 6.11 -0.75 -8.54
N SER A 133 4.84 -0.36 -8.65
CA SER A 133 3.74 -1.32 -8.81
C SER A 133 3.72 -2.05 -10.17
N HIS A 134 4.41 -1.50 -11.18
CA HIS A 134 4.41 -2.03 -12.55
C HIS A 134 5.49 -3.09 -12.81
N THR A 135 6.51 -3.22 -11.96
CA THR A 135 7.59 -4.20 -12.14
C THR A 135 7.18 -5.63 -11.77
N GLN A 136 6.17 -5.79 -10.90
CA GLN A 136 5.64 -7.09 -10.46
C GLN A 136 4.93 -7.89 -11.57
N ILE A 137 4.42 -7.24 -12.62
CA ILE A 137 3.61 -7.91 -13.67
C ILE A 137 4.47 -8.55 -14.77
N LYS A 138 5.79 -8.31 -14.79
CA LYS A 138 6.65 -8.72 -15.91
C LYS A 138 7.32 -10.09 -15.75
N THR A 139 7.24 -10.74 -14.59
CA THR A 139 7.97 -12.01 -14.33
C THR A 139 7.08 -13.27 -14.32
N SER A 140 5.77 -13.16 -14.50
CA SER A 140 4.85 -14.30 -14.37
C SER A 140 4.28 -14.85 -15.69
N TRP A 141 5.01 -14.78 -16.81
CA TRP A 141 4.55 -15.42 -18.06
C TRP A 141 5.64 -16.33 -18.64
N LYS A 142 5.56 -17.62 -18.30
CA LYS A 142 6.19 -18.71 -19.08
C LYS A 142 5.08 -19.47 -19.82
N PRO A 143 5.01 -19.43 -21.16
CA PRO A 143 4.14 -20.32 -21.89
C PRO A 143 4.71 -21.75 -21.81
N ARG A 144 3.82 -22.71 -21.56
CA ARG A 144 4.11 -24.15 -21.66
C ARG A 144 4.24 -24.56 -23.13
#